data_AF-A0A853MAC6-F1
#
_entry.id   AF-A0A853MAC6-F1
#
_cell.length_a   1.000
_cell.length_b   1.000
_cell.length_c   1.000
_cell.angle_alpha   90.00
_cell.angle_beta   90.00
_cell.angle_gamma   90.00
#
_symmetry.space_group_name_H-M   'P 1'
#
loop_
_entity.id
_entity.type
_entity.pdbx_description
1 polymer ?
#
loop_
_entity_poly.entity_id
_entity_poly.type
_entity_poly.pdbx_seq_one_letter_code
_entity_poly.pdbx_strand_id
1 'polypeptide(L)'
;MLNLDRILNQERLLREMTGLNRQAFNELLSQFADTYERTVFNSLANRKRAPGGGRKPTLRSIEEKLFYILLYCKFYPTYRNRVTDFDDQLMLVSAGLWNFYLDAA
;
A
#
# COMPACT_ATOMS: atom_id res chain seq x y z
N MET A 1 -12.29 -1.58 -4.40
CA MET A 1 -11.04 -1.36 -3.62
C MET A 1 -11.42 -1.10 -2.17
N LEU A 2 -10.56 -1.43 -1.18
CA LEU A 2 -10.86 -1.23 0.24
C LEU A 2 -11.28 0.22 0.51
N ASN A 3 -12.36 0.42 1.26
CA ASN A 3 -12.83 1.76 1.62
C ASN A 3 -11.99 2.30 2.78
N LEU A 4 -10.91 3.01 2.45
CA LEU A 4 -9.97 3.53 3.44
C LEU A 4 -10.58 4.57 4.36
N ASP A 5 -11.47 5.42 3.86
CA ASP A 5 -12.18 6.41 4.68
C ASP A 5 -12.95 5.73 5.81
N ARG A 6 -13.64 4.63 5.51
CA ARG A 6 -14.33 3.84 6.53
C ARG A 6 -13.37 3.24 7.55
N ILE A 7 -12.24 2.69 7.10
CA ILE A 7 -11.28 2.01 7.98
C ILE A 7 -10.58 3.01 8.90
N LEU A 8 -10.13 4.14 8.37
CA LEU A 8 -9.47 5.20 9.14
C LEU A 8 -10.39 5.83 10.18
N ASN A 9 -11.71 5.86 9.89
CA ASN A 9 -12.70 6.37 10.84
C ASN A 9 -13.14 5.37 11.91
N GLN A 10 -12.87 4.07 11.71
CA GLN A 10 -13.21 3.02 12.68
C GLN A 10 -11.95 2.46 13.34
N GLU A 11 -11.66 2.91 14.57
CA GLU A 11 -10.45 2.53 15.30
C GLU A 11 -10.26 1.01 15.41
N ARG A 12 -11.38 0.28 15.65
CA ARG A 12 -11.36 -1.18 15.68
C ARG A 12 -10.85 -1.77 14.36
N LEU A 13 -11.38 -1.33 13.22
CA LEU A 13 -10.96 -1.84 11.91
C LEU A 13 -9.52 -1.46 11.60
N LEU A 14 -9.11 -0.22 11.90
CA LEU A 14 -7.73 0.21 11.69
C LEU A 14 -6.75 -0.66 12.46
N ARG A 15 -7.06 -0.97 13.72
CA ARG A 15 -6.23 -1.81 14.59
C ARG A 15 -6.23 -3.28 14.15
N GLU A 16 -7.37 -3.81 13.72
CA GLU A 16 -7.46 -5.16 13.16
C GLU A 16 -6.67 -5.30 11.85
N MET A 17 -6.62 -4.26 11.01
CA MET A 17 -5.96 -4.33 9.70
C MET A 17 -4.47 -3.98 9.75
N THR A 18 -4.05 -3.01 10.56
CA THR A 18 -2.66 -2.53 10.60
C THR A 18 -1.94 -2.89 11.90
N GLY A 19 -2.69 -3.20 12.97
CA GLY A 19 -2.12 -3.39 14.32
C GLY A 19 -1.94 -2.09 15.10
N LEU A 20 -2.16 -0.92 14.49
CA LEU A 20 -1.96 0.38 15.10
C LEU A 20 -3.28 1.01 15.56
N ASN A 21 -3.21 1.87 16.58
CA ASN A 21 -4.30 2.80 16.90
C ASN A 21 -4.24 4.01 15.97
N ARG A 22 -5.29 4.85 15.98
CA ARG A 22 -5.39 6.01 15.08
C ARG A 22 -4.28 7.04 15.30
N GLN A 23 -3.88 7.26 16.55
CA GLN A 23 -2.83 8.22 16.88
C GLN A 23 -1.46 7.76 16.34
N ALA A 24 -1.05 6.53 16.63
CA ALA A 24 0.19 5.95 16.16
C ALA A 24 0.25 5.88 14.62
N PHE A 25 -0.89 5.58 13.98
CA PHE A 25 -0.98 5.63 12.53
C PHE A 25 -0.73 7.05 12.00
N ASN A 26 -1.35 8.07 12.58
CA ASN A 26 -1.17 9.46 12.15
C ASN A 26 0.26 9.99 12.40
N GLU A 27 0.87 9.63 13.54
CA GLU A 27 2.26 9.97 13.84
C GLU A 27 3.22 9.36 12.81
N LEU A 28 3.01 8.08 12.48
CA LEU A 28 3.78 7.40 11.46
C LEU A 28 3.52 7.97 10.06
N LEU A 29 2.28 8.35 9.75
CA LEU A 29 1.89 8.96 8.49
C LEU A 29 2.66 10.24 8.22
N SER A 30 2.80 11.10 9.24
CA SER A 30 3.56 12.35 9.12
C SER A 30 5.04 12.07 8.76
N GLN A 31 5.69 11.16 9.49
CA GLN A 31 7.10 10.82 9.23
C GLN A 31 7.29 10.11 7.89
N PHE A 32 6.32 9.28 7.51
CA PHE A 32 6.31 8.57 6.24
C PHE A 32 6.15 9.52 5.06
N ALA A 33 5.24 10.50 5.15
CA ALA A 33 5.04 11.50 4.11
C ALA A 33 6.33 12.27 3.81
N ASP A 34 6.99 12.78 4.86
CA ASP A 34 8.25 13.52 4.73
C ASP A 34 9.35 12.67 4.06
N THR A 35 9.47 11.41 4.48
CA THR A 35 10.48 10.50 3.95
C THR A 35 10.15 10.08 2.51
N TYR A 36 8.87 9.85 2.21
CA TYR A 36 8.39 9.49 0.89
C TYR A 36 8.67 10.61 -0.12
N GLU A 37 8.39 11.86 0.24
CA GLU A 37 8.70 12.99 -0.64
C GLU A 37 10.19 13.08 -0.93
N ARG A 38 11.05 13.03 0.12
CA ARG A 38 12.52 13.07 -0.04
C ARG A 38 13.03 11.95 -0.94
N THR A 39 12.54 10.73 -0.76
CA THR A 39 12.96 9.57 -1.57
C THR A 39 12.48 9.69 -3.02
N VAL A 40 11.26 10.18 -3.25
CA VAL A 40 10.75 10.47 -4.60
C VAL A 40 11.63 11.52 -5.27
N PHE A 41 11.91 12.65 -4.61
CA PHE A 41 12.79 13.71 -5.15
C PHE A 41 14.18 13.17 -5.51
N ASN A 42 14.80 12.38 -4.63
CA ASN A 42 16.10 11.78 -4.88
C ASN A 42 16.06 10.78 -6.05
N SER A 43 14.96 10.04 -6.22
CA SER A 43 14.80 9.09 -7.33
C SER A 43 14.64 9.78 -8.70
N LEU A 44 14.19 11.04 -8.73
CA LEU A 44 14.07 11.82 -9.97
C LEU A 44 15.44 12.21 -10.54
N ALA A 45 16.46 12.37 -9.70
CA ALA A 45 17.80 12.76 -10.12
C ALA A 45 18.45 11.77 -11.11
N ASN A 46 18.10 10.48 -11.02
CA ASN A 46 18.64 9.41 -11.85
C ASN A 46 17.64 8.86 -12.88
N ARG A 47 16.51 9.54 -13.10
CA ARG A 47 15.42 9.01 -13.93
C ARG A 47 15.60 9.37 -15.41
N LYS A 48 15.58 8.35 -16.27
CA LYS A 48 15.65 8.52 -17.74
C LYS A 48 14.36 9.11 -18.35
N ARG A 49 13.23 9.06 -17.65
CA ARG A 49 11.92 9.56 -18.13
C ARG A 49 11.48 10.75 -17.28
N ALA A 50 10.78 11.69 -17.90
CA ALA A 50 10.18 12.83 -17.21
C ALA A 50 9.33 12.38 -16.00
N PRO A 51 9.28 13.19 -14.92
CA PRO A 51 8.36 12.95 -13.80
C PRO A 51 6.93 12.81 -14.32
N GLY A 52 6.22 11.78 -13.86
CA GLY A 52 4.85 11.49 -14.32
C GLY A 52 4.72 10.77 -15.67
N GLY A 53 5.81 10.56 -16.43
CA GLY A 53 5.79 9.90 -17.75
C GLY A 53 5.64 8.36 -17.73
N GLY A 54 5.15 7.78 -16.63
CA GLY A 54 4.94 6.34 -16.48
C GLY A 54 3.49 6.02 -16.13
N ARG A 55 3.17 4.74 -15.93
CA ARG A 55 1.85 4.31 -15.47
C ARG A 55 1.53 4.98 -14.13
N LYS A 56 0.34 5.61 -14.04
CA LYS A 56 -0.12 6.27 -12.81
C LYS A 56 -0.25 5.22 -11.69
N PRO A 57 0.22 5.53 -10.47
CA PRO A 57 0.14 4.59 -9.36
C PRO A 57 -1.32 4.37 -8.93
N THR A 58 -1.64 3.14 -8.52
CA THR A 58 -2.97 2.74 -8.03
C THR A 58 -3.27 3.37 -6.68
N LEU A 59 -2.27 3.39 -5.79
CA LEU A 59 -2.32 4.06 -4.50
C LEU A 59 -1.93 5.52 -4.73
N ARG A 60 -2.94 6.40 -4.72
CA ARG A 60 -2.81 7.81 -5.03
C ARG A 60 -2.40 8.59 -3.80
N SER A 61 -3.06 8.33 -2.67
CA SER A 61 -2.80 9.03 -1.42
C SER A 61 -1.60 8.44 -0.67
N ILE A 62 -1.05 9.20 0.28
CA ILE A 62 0.09 8.75 1.08
C ILE A 62 -0.39 7.79 2.17
N GLU A 63 -1.62 8.00 2.65
CA GLU A 63 -2.38 7.14 3.56
C GLU A 63 -2.59 5.76 2.95
N GLU A 64 -2.99 5.69 1.68
CA GLU A 64 -3.18 4.45 0.92
C GLU A 64 -1.88 3.64 0.86
N LYS A 65 -0.76 4.31 0.58
CA LYS A 65 0.56 3.67 0.49
C LYS A 65 1.00 3.12 1.83
N LEU A 66 0.93 3.93 2.89
CA LEU A 66 1.31 3.50 4.23
C LEU A 66 0.42 2.36 4.74
N PHE A 67 -0.90 2.50 4.58
CA PHE A 67 -1.85 1.47 4.98
C PHE A 67 -1.56 0.14 4.30
N TYR A 68 -1.32 0.14 2.98
CA TYR A 68 -1.04 -1.08 2.24
C TYR A 68 0.26 -1.76 2.70
N ILE A 69 1.31 -0.99 2.99
CA ILE A 69 2.57 -1.51 3.54
C ILE A 69 2.32 -2.18 4.89
N LEU A 70 1.61 -1.53 5.80
CA LEU A 70 1.31 -2.08 7.14
C LEU A 70 0.42 -3.32 7.06
N LEU A 71 -0.59 -3.29 6.19
CA LEU A 71 -1.43 -4.43 5.89
C LEU A 71 -0.57 -5.61 5.43
N TYR A 72 0.29 -5.38 4.44
CA TYR A 72 1.20 -6.39 3.94
C TYR A 72 2.08 -6.95 5.07
N CYS A 73 2.77 -6.10 5.83
CA CYS A 73 3.64 -6.52 6.93
C CYS A 73 2.91 -7.33 8.01
N LYS A 74 1.64 -7.05 8.27
CA LYS A 74 0.85 -7.77 9.27
C LYS A 74 0.37 -9.14 8.78
N PHE A 75 -0.14 -9.19 7.56
CA PHE A 75 -0.73 -10.41 7.01
C PHE A 75 0.32 -11.36 6.43
N TYR A 76 1.41 -10.83 5.86
CA TYR A 76 2.48 -11.60 5.23
C TYR A 76 3.06 -12.71 6.14
N PRO A 77 3.49 -12.45 7.39
CA PRO A 77 4.03 -13.50 8.26
C PRO A 77 3.02 -14.60 8.60
N THR A 78 1.74 -14.24 8.66
CA THR A 78 0.64 -15.14 9.02
C THR A 78 0.36 -16.17 7.92
N TYR A 79 0.60 -15.80 6.67
CA TYR A 79 0.31 -16.64 5.52
C TYR A 79 1.55 -17.30 4.90
N ARG A 80 2.74 -16.73 5.10
CA ARG A 80 4.02 -17.26 4.61
C ARG A 80 4.25 -18.74 4.92
N ASN A 81 3.83 -19.21 6.10
CA ASN A 81 4.02 -20.60 6.54
C ASN A 81 2.76 -21.47 6.47
N ARG A 82 1.62 -20.89 6.05
CA ARG A 82 0.33 -21.61 6.00
C ARG A 82 -0.03 -22.12 4.61
N VAL A 83 0.48 -21.47 3.57
CA VAL A 83 0.19 -21.81 2.17
C VAL A 83 1.52 -21.74 1.42
N THR A 84 1.89 -22.84 0.75
CA THR A 84 3.05 -22.87 -0.16
C THR A 84 2.84 -21.87 -1.29
N ASP A 85 3.88 -21.10 -1.62
CA ASP A 85 3.87 -20.07 -2.67
C ASP A 85 2.79 -18.99 -2.49
N PHE A 86 2.37 -18.74 -1.24
CA PHE A 86 1.41 -17.68 -0.93
C PHE A 86 1.89 -16.31 -1.44
N ASP A 87 3.19 -16.06 -1.38
CA ASP A 87 3.81 -14.82 -1.85
C ASP A 87 3.56 -14.61 -3.35
N ASP A 88 3.75 -15.67 -4.14
CA ASP A 88 3.52 -15.68 -5.58
C ASP A 88 2.03 -15.64 -5.90
N GLN A 89 1.19 -16.34 -5.14
CA GLN A 89 -0.27 -16.32 -5.31
C GLN A 89 -0.87 -14.97 -4.96
N LEU A 90 -0.41 -14.30 -3.90
CA LEU A 90 -0.88 -12.96 -3.53
C LEU A 90 -0.43 -11.96 -4.60
N MET A 91 0.80 -12.09 -5.12
CA MET A 91 1.29 -11.24 -6.21
C MET A 91 0.53 -11.51 -7.52
N LEU A 92 0.24 -12.78 -7.84
CA LEU A 92 -0.56 -13.21 -9.00
C LEU A 92 -2.04 -12.84 -8.88
N VAL A 93 -2.64 -12.89 -7.69
CA VAL A 93 -4.01 -12.43 -7.43
C VAL A 93 -4.07 -10.92 -7.53
N SER A 94 -3.07 -10.21 -7.00
CA SER A 94 -2.93 -8.76 -7.18
C SER A 94 -2.77 -8.39 -8.66
N ALA A 95 -1.98 -9.16 -9.42
CA ALA A 95 -1.78 -8.99 -10.86
C ALA A 95 -2.96 -9.50 -11.72
N GLY A 96 -3.72 -10.47 -11.24
CA GLY A 96 -4.87 -11.08 -11.91
C GLY A 96 -6.13 -10.25 -11.75
N LEU A 97 -6.40 -9.73 -10.54
CA LEU A 97 -7.39 -8.65 -10.30
C LEU A 97 -7.08 -7.42 -11.16
N TRP A 98 -5.80 -7.15 -11.39
CA TRP A 98 -5.33 -6.09 -12.26
C TRP A 98 -5.59 -6.35 -13.74
N ASN A 99 -5.46 -7.60 -14.21
CA ASN A 99 -5.82 -7.99 -15.58
C ASN A 99 -7.34 -8.05 -15.80
N PHE A 100 -8.11 -8.57 -14.84
CA PHE A 100 -9.57 -8.59 -14.92
C PHE A 100 -10.18 -7.18 -14.96
N TYR A 101 -9.55 -6.21 -14.29
CA TYR A 101 -9.92 -4.80 -14.40
C TYR A 101 -9.58 -4.17 -15.77
N LEU A 102 -8.54 -4.64 -16.46
CA LEU A 102 -8.19 -4.16 -17.82
C LEU A 102 -9.21 -4.62 -18.88
N ASP A 103 -9.88 -5.75 -18.65
CA ASP A 103 -10.87 -6.33 -19.58
C ASP A 103 -12.28 -5.74 -19.37
N ALA A 104 -12.53 -5.18 -18.18
CA ALA A 104 -13.82 -4.61 -17.78
C ALA A 104 -13.91 -3.07 -17.93
N ALA A 105 -12.84 -2.40 -18.37
CA ALA A 105 -12.72 -0.94 -18.48
C ALA A 105 -12.43 -0.51 -19.92
#